data_AF-A0A934APY8-F1
#
_entry.id   AF-A0A934APY8-F1
#
_cell.length_a   1.000
_cell.length_b   1.000
_cell.length_c   1.000
_cell.angle_alpha   90.00
_cell.angle_beta   90.00
_cell.angle_gamma   90.00
#
_symmetry.space_group_name_H-M   'P 1'
#
loop_
_entity.id
_entity.type
_entity.pdbx_description
1 polymer ?
#
loop_
_entity_poly.entity_id
_entity_poly.type
_entity_poly.pdbx_seq_one_letter_code
_entity_poly.pdbx_strand_id
1 'polypeptide(L)'
;MRKIALAAGMAGLLGALGAQGLGAQPQARDRQAWSKKVSGLSGLTKLLMTADREVQKQAAEAIRSTAKELKKVQDPYDLQGAMMELHMAMGMGSMGSSSASPLQEKREALLEGLVTKLESMLGPEQVKQVRAQEREGSAKGSLGAIRSALSIYYGDREGIYPSDPNQELTPKYLSSIPEIELAHHQASRKFRLVKEMKAGAELSSVIQDGGSWLYIADPKSKLFGMVVIDCSHRDSRGKEWYQY
;
A
#
# COMPACT_ATOMS: atom_id res chain seq x y z
N MET A 1 10.87 25.09 12.09
CA MET A 1 10.39 24.13 13.10
C MET A 1 9.33 23.18 12.54
N ARG A 2 9.68 22.24 11.64
CA ARG A 2 8.81 21.11 11.24
C ARG A 2 9.70 19.95 10.82
N LYS A 3 10.35 19.29 11.79
CA LYS A 3 11.19 18.10 11.58
C LYS A 3 10.79 16.91 12.48
N ILE A 4 9.63 16.94 13.14
CA ILE A 4 9.29 15.94 14.18
C ILE A 4 8.10 15.03 13.83
N ALA A 5 7.32 15.29 12.78
CA ALA A 5 6.10 14.51 12.55
C ALA A 5 6.25 13.21 11.72
N LEU A 6 7.38 12.98 11.02
CA LEU A 6 7.54 11.77 10.19
C LEU A 6 8.24 10.59 10.89
N ALA A 7 8.82 10.80 12.07
CA ALA A 7 9.52 9.76 12.82
C ALA A 7 8.60 8.92 13.74
N ALA A 8 7.35 9.35 13.97
CA ALA A 8 6.42 8.68 14.86
C ALA A 8 5.59 7.57 14.18
N GLY A 9 5.50 7.55 12.84
CA GLY A 9 4.69 6.57 12.10
C GLY A 9 5.35 5.20 11.91
N MET A 10 6.69 5.13 11.83
CA MET A 10 7.41 3.87 11.60
C MET A 10 7.72 3.08 12.88
N ALA A 11 7.68 3.72 14.06
CA ALA A 11 7.84 3.02 15.33
C ALA A 11 6.54 2.32 15.79
N GLY A 12 5.37 2.78 15.33
CA GLY A 12 4.07 2.19 15.69
C GLY A 12 3.74 0.89 14.94
N LEU A 13 4.17 0.76 13.67
CA LEU A 13 3.89 -0.44 12.87
C LEU A 13 4.75 -1.65 13.24
N LEU A 14 5.94 -1.43 13.82
CA LEU A 14 6.81 -2.51 14.33
C LEU A 14 6.39 -3.00 15.73
N GLY A 15 5.59 -2.22 16.47
CA GLY A 15 5.00 -2.65 17.74
C GLY A 15 3.69 -3.44 17.60
N ALA A 16 2.89 -3.15 16.56
CA ALA A 16 1.58 -3.77 16.37
C ALA A 16 1.61 -5.19 15.75
N LEU A 17 2.76 -5.64 15.23
CA LEU A 17 2.96 -7.01 14.74
C LEU A 17 3.43 -7.98 15.85
N GLY A 18 3.40 -7.55 17.11
CA GLY A 18 3.88 -8.30 18.28
C GLY A 18 2.81 -9.03 19.10
N ALA A 19 1.52 -8.86 18.84
CA ALA A 19 0.47 -9.47 19.67
C ALA A 19 -0.61 -10.16 18.84
N GLN A 20 -0.90 -11.42 19.21
CA GLN A 20 -1.94 -12.35 18.70
C GLN A 20 -1.50 -13.09 17.41
N GLY A 21 -0.94 -14.32 17.46
CA GLY A 21 -1.53 -15.60 17.90
C GLY A 21 -2.42 -16.13 16.76
N LEU A 22 -2.11 -17.18 15.98
CA LEU A 22 -1.64 -18.54 16.29
C LEU A 22 -0.87 -19.15 15.10
N GLY A 23 0.13 -20.00 15.40
CA GLY A 23 0.76 -20.93 14.45
C GLY A 23 2.26 -20.68 14.21
N ALA A 24 3.11 -21.26 15.07
CA ALA A 24 4.58 -21.28 15.02
C ALA A 24 5.28 -19.91 15.05
N GLN A 25 5.57 -19.44 16.27
CA GLN A 25 6.34 -18.22 16.51
C GLN A 25 7.85 -18.52 16.33
N PRO A 26 8.58 -17.81 15.44
CA PRO A 26 10.03 -17.90 15.43
C PRO A 26 10.59 -17.32 16.74
N GLN A 27 11.67 -17.93 17.24
CA GLN A 27 12.22 -17.63 18.57
C GLN A 27 12.58 -16.15 18.68
N ALA A 28 12.38 -15.55 19.86
CA ALA A 28 12.65 -14.13 20.13
C ALA A 28 14.09 -13.68 19.81
N ARG A 29 15.04 -14.62 19.72
CA ARG A 29 16.43 -14.38 19.28
C ARG A 29 16.54 -13.97 17.81
N ASP A 30 15.62 -14.42 16.94
CA ASP A 30 15.67 -14.13 15.50
C ASP A 30 15.19 -12.72 15.16
N ARG A 31 14.29 -12.15 15.97
CA ARG A 31 13.73 -10.80 15.75
C ARG A 31 14.75 -9.69 16.00
N GLN A 32 15.61 -9.83 17.01
CA GLN A 32 16.68 -8.86 17.29
C GLN A 32 17.83 -8.93 16.27
N ALA A 33 18.13 -10.12 15.74
CA ALA A 33 19.10 -10.30 14.66
C ALA A 33 18.59 -9.71 13.33
N TRP A 34 17.28 -9.78 13.10
CA TRP A 34 16.62 -9.25 11.90
C TRP A 34 16.46 -7.73 11.91
N SER A 35 16.06 -7.12 13.04
CA SER A 35 15.98 -5.65 13.19
C SER A 35 17.31 -4.94 12.90
N LYS A 36 18.46 -5.58 13.20
CA LYS A 36 19.80 -5.07 12.86
C LYS A 36 20.23 -5.33 11.40
N LYS A 37 19.58 -6.26 10.70
CA LYS A 37 19.86 -6.59 9.29
C LYS A 37 19.02 -5.78 8.31
N VAL A 38 17.77 -5.48 8.65
CA VAL A 38 16.84 -4.70 7.79
C VAL A 38 17.06 -3.19 7.87
N SER A 39 17.67 -2.68 8.95
CA SER A 39 18.03 -1.26 9.07
C SER A 39 19.00 -0.77 7.98
N GLY A 40 19.71 -1.68 7.29
CA GLY A 40 20.59 -1.37 6.16
C GLY A 40 19.88 -0.97 4.86
N LEU A 41 18.62 -1.37 4.67
CA LEU A 41 17.87 -1.07 3.43
C LEU A 41 17.30 0.35 3.43
N SER A 42 16.99 0.91 4.61
CA SER A 42 16.53 2.30 4.76
C SER A 42 17.60 3.36 4.45
N GLY A 43 18.88 2.96 4.46
CA GLY A 43 20.02 3.83 4.11
C GLY A 43 20.25 3.98 2.60
N LEU A 44 19.94 2.93 1.82
CA LEU A 44 20.17 2.90 0.37
C LEU A 44 19.23 3.83 -0.40
N THR A 45 17.99 3.97 0.06
CA THR A 45 16.98 4.87 -0.54
C THR A 45 17.31 6.35 -0.32
N LYS A 46 18.00 6.72 0.77
CA LYS A 46 18.49 8.09 0.99
C LYS A 46 19.77 8.42 0.22
N LEU A 47 20.63 7.43 -0.06
CA LEU A 47 21.89 7.62 -0.80
C LEU A 47 21.68 7.77 -2.32
N LEU A 48 20.70 7.07 -2.87
CA LEU A 48 20.40 7.06 -4.31
C LEU A 48 19.76 8.35 -4.84
N MET A 49 19.29 9.24 -3.96
CA MET A 49 18.56 10.45 -4.36
C MET A 49 19.43 11.69 -4.63
N THR A 50 20.78 11.62 -4.60
CA THR A 50 21.62 12.84 -4.76
C THR A 50 22.94 12.74 -5.54
N ALA A 51 23.32 11.64 -6.21
CA ALA A 51 24.75 11.32 -6.20
C ALA A 51 25.56 11.10 -7.51
N ASP A 52 26.83 11.49 -7.36
CA ASP A 52 28.01 11.38 -8.24
C ASP A 52 28.49 9.93 -8.50
N ARG A 53 29.49 9.74 -9.39
CA ARG A 53 30.12 8.44 -9.78
C ARG A 53 30.41 7.51 -8.61
N GLU A 54 30.70 8.05 -7.43
CA GLU A 54 30.95 7.24 -6.24
C GLU A 54 29.70 6.47 -5.75
N VAL A 55 28.49 6.99 -5.95
CA VAL A 55 27.25 6.29 -5.57
C VAL A 55 26.80 5.27 -6.60
N GLN A 56 27.21 5.40 -7.86
CA GLN A 56 27.07 4.30 -8.83
C GLN A 56 27.96 3.12 -8.45
N LYS A 57 29.14 3.39 -7.91
CA LYS A 57 30.08 2.38 -7.43
C LYS A 57 29.56 1.70 -6.16
N GLN A 58 29.03 2.48 -5.20
CA GLN A 58 28.40 1.97 -3.99
C GLN A 58 27.08 1.22 -4.25
N ALA A 59 26.28 1.63 -5.25
CA ALA A 59 25.10 0.89 -5.68
C ALA A 59 25.50 -0.44 -6.35
N ALA A 60 26.54 -0.47 -7.16
CA ALA A 60 27.08 -1.69 -7.75
C ALA A 60 27.73 -2.63 -6.71
N GLU A 61 28.28 -2.10 -5.62
CA GLU A 61 28.71 -2.87 -4.45
C GLU A 61 27.53 -3.34 -3.59
N ALA A 62 26.51 -2.52 -3.39
CA ALA A 62 25.29 -2.89 -2.68
C ALA A 62 24.55 -3.99 -3.44
N ILE A 63 24.41 -3.91 -4.76
CA ILE A 63 23.81 -4.96 -5.59
C ILE A 63 24.63 -6.26 -5.52
N ARG A 64 25.98 -6.16 -5.55
CA ARG A 64 26.85 -7.34 -5.39
C ARG A 64 26.80 -7.93 -3.98
N SER A 65 26.70 -7.10 -2.95
CA SER A 65 26.56 -7.49 -1.54
C SER A 65 25.20 -8.14 -1.29
N THR A 66 24.12 -7.50 -1.74
CA THR A 66 22.75 -8.02 -1.69
C THR A 66 22.65 -9.33 -2.45
N ALA A 67 23.26 -9.46 -3.63
CA ALA A 67 23.36 -10.74 -4.35
C ALA A 67 24.19 -11.81 -3.61
N LYS A 68 25.15 -11.41 -2.78
CA LYS A 68 25.98 -12.32 -1.96
C LYS A 68 25.27 -12.76 -0.67
N GLU A 69 24.43 -11.89 -0.09
CA GLU A 69 23.56 -12.20 1.05
C GLU A 69 22.31 -12.97 0.60
N LEU A 70 21.72 -12.69 -0.56
CA LEU A 70 20.65 -13.47 -1.18
C LEU A 70 21.05 -14.92 -1.48
N LYS A 71 22.33 -15.17 -1.79
CA LYS A 71 22.88 -16.54 -1.87
C LYS A 71 22.90 -17.28 -0.52
N LYS A 72 22.76 -16.56 0.59
CA LYS A 72 22.67 -17.11 1.95
C LYS A 72 21.23 -17.16 2.47
N VAL A 73 20.30 -16.50 1.80
CA VAL A 73 18.87 -16.57 2.09
C VAL A 73 18.37 -17.93 1.62
N GLN A 74 18.27 -18.87 2.56
CA GLN A 74 17.67 -20.19 2.34
C GLN A 74 16.14 -20.15 2.41
N ASP A 75 15.56 -19.04 2.88
CA ASP A 75 14.12 -18.92 3.17
C ASP A 75 13.39 -18.05 2.12
N PRO A 76 12.40 -18.62 1.39
CA PRO A 76 11.55 -17.89 0.44
C PRO A 76 10.84 -16.66 1.00
N TYR A 77 10.55 -16.60 2.31
CA TYR A 77 9.81 -15.48 2.92
C TYR A 77 10.64 -14.19 3.02
N ASP A 78 11.96 -14.29 3.13
CA ASP A 78 12.86 -13.13 3.22
C ASP A 78 12.97 -12.39 1.86
N LEU A 79 12.92 -13.14 0.76
CA LEU A 79 12.86 -12.57 -0.60
C LEU A 79 11.54 -11.84 -0.85
N GLN A 80 10.44 -12.39 -0.33
CA GLN A 80 9.10 -11.81 -0.46
C GLN A 80 9.01 -10.40 0.14
N GLY A 81 9.56 -10.22 1.35
CA GLY A 81 9.60 -8.93 2.04
C GLY A 81 10.45 -7.89 1.31
N ALA A 82 11.62 -8.27 0.82
CA ALA A 82 12.50 -7.36 0.07
C ALA A 82 11.87 -6.88 -1.24
N MET A 83 11.13 -7.75 -1.95
CA MET A 83 10.44 -7.38 -3.18
C MET A 83 9.29 -6.39 -2.91
N MET A 84 8.53 -6.60 -1.83
CA MET A 84 7.44 -5.71 -1.43
C MET A 84 7.93 -4.30 -1.05
N GLU A 85 9.06 -4.19 -0.35
CA GLU A 85 9.68 -2.89 -0.06
C GLU A 85 10.12 -2.16 -1.33
N LEU A 86 10.70 -2.88 -2.28
CA LEU A 86 11.20 -2.32 -3.53
C LEU A 86 10.05 -1.79 -4.40
N HIS A 87 8.95 -2.55 -4.54
CA HIS A 87 7.77 -2.13 -5.28
C HIS A 87 7.06 -0.93 -4.65
N MET A 88 6.94 -0.88 -3.31
CA MET A 88 6.42 0.30 -2.63
C MET A 88 7.28 1.55 -2.91
N ALA A 89 8.61 1.40 -2.92
CA ALA A 89 9.52 2.51 -3.22
C ALA A 89 9.40 3.01 -4.67
N MET A 90 9.03 2.15 -5.62
CA MET A 90 8.78 2.54 -7.02
C MET A 90 7.41 3.20 -7.21
N GLY A 91 6.36 2.71 -6.54
CA GLY A 91 4.99 3.23 -6.69
C GLY A 91 4.79 4.67 -6.18
N MET A 92 5.64 5.16 -5.28
CA MET A 92 5.54 6.52 -4.73
C MET A 92 6.22 7.60 -5.59
N GLY A 93 6.93 7.22 -6.67
CA GLY A 93 7.75 8.15 -7.46
C GLY A 93 7.06 8.78 -8.68
N SER A 94 5.88 8.29 -9.08
CA SER A 94 5.30 8.62 -10.39
C SER A 94 4.03 9.43 -10.27
N MET A 95 4.13 10.72 -9.94
CA MET A 95 3.13 11.73 -10.35
C MET A 95 3.80 13.09 -10.57
N GLY A 96 4.21 13.34 -11.82
CA GLY A 96 4.36 14.68 -12.38
C GLY A 96 5.75 15.32 -12.35
N SER A 97 6.58 15.07 -13.36
CA SER A 97 7.35 16.15 -14.03
C SER A 97 7.90 15.69 -15.38
N SER A 98 7.58 16.45 -16.42
CA SER A 98 8.04 16.28 -17.80
C SER A 98 9.45 16.84 -17.93
N SER A 99 10.46 16.05 -17.52
CA SER A 99 11.85 16.02 -18.00
C SER A 99 12.70 15.28 -16.96
N ALA A 100 12.57 13.95 -16.88
CA ALA A 100 13.44 13.16 -16.02
C ALA A 100 14.90 13.38 -16.44
N SER A 101 15.76 13.72 -15.48
CA SER A 101 17.19 13.90 -15.77
C SER A 101 17.82 12.58 -16.25
N PRO A 102 18.93 12.60 -17.03
CA PRO A 102 19.62 11.38 -17.45
C PRO A 102 20.08 10.47 -16.29
N LEU A 103 20.22 11.03 -15.07
CA LEU A 103 20.51 10.25 -13.86
C LEU A 103 19.27 9.55 -13.31
N GLN A 104 18.09 10.17 -13.44
CA GLN A 104 16.82 9.58 -13.03
C GLN A 104 16.45 8.39 -13.93
N GLU A 105 16.61 8.53 -15.25
CA GLU A 105 16.38 7.44 -16.20
C GLU A 105 17.31 6.24 -15.93
N LYS A 106 18.60 6.48 -15.66
CA LYS A 106 19.55 5.42 -15.26
C LYS A 106 19.17 4.74 -13.96
N ARG A 107 18.65 5.50 -12.99
CA ARG A 107 18.19 4.96 -11.71
C ARG A 107 16.95 4.08 -11.90
N GLU A 108 16.00 4.52 -12.71
CA GLU A 108 14.79 3.75 -13.04
C GLU A 108 15.14 2.45 -13.76
N ALA A 109 16.01 2.49 -14.78
CA ALA A 109 16.49 1.29 -15.48
C ALA A 109 17.21 0.29 -14.54
N LEU A 110 18.00 0.79 -13.58
CA LEU A 110 18.64 -0.08 -12.58
C LEU A 110 17.64 -0.73 -11.63
N LEU A 111 16.61 0.00 -11.21
CA LEU A 111 15.55 -0.53 -10.36
C LEU A 111 14.74 -1.59 -11.09
N GLU A 112 14.34 -1.34 -12.34
CA GLU A 112 13.66 -2.31 -13.19
C GLU A 112 14.49 -3.59 -13.36
N GLY A 113 15.78 -3.45 -13.66
CA GLY A 113 16.69 -4.60 -13.79
C GLY A 113 16.81 -5.44 -12.50
N LEU A 114 16.75 -4.81 -11.33
CA LEU A 114 16.75 -5.51 -10.04
C LEU A 114 15.43 -6.23 -9.78
N VAL A 115 14.30 -5.59 -10.07
CA VAL A 115 12.96 -6.18 -9.96
C VAL A 115 12.87 -7.43 -10.83
N THR A 116 13.18 -7.32 -12.13
CA THR A 116 13.13 -8.46 -13.06
C THR A 116 13.99 -9.63 -12.58
N LYS A 117 15.16 -9.34 -12.01
CA LYS A 117 16.04 -10.39 -11.49
C LYS A 117 15.47 -11.05 -10.22
N LEU A 118 14.93 -10.27 -9.29
CA LEU A 118 14.26 -10.80 -8.09
C LEU A 118 13.05 -11.66 -8.47
N GLU A 119 12.23 -11.20 -9.41
CA GLU A 119 11.07 -11.94 -9.91
C GLU A 119 11.49 -13.28 -10.53
N SER A 120 12.59 -13.31 -11.30
CA SER A 120 13.13 -14.55 -11.87
C SER A 120 13.62 -15.55 -10.82
N MET A 121 14.06 -15.06 -9.65
CA MET A 121 14.55 -15.90 -8.55
C MET A 121 13.42 -16.45 -7.68
N LEU A 122 12.38 -15.64 -7.46
CA LEU A 122 11.21 -16.00 -6.66
C LEU A 122 10.33 -17.04 -7.35
N GLY A 123 10.25 -17.02 -8.67
CA GLY A 123 9.35 -17.87 -9.45
C GLY A 123 7.95 -17.25 -9.60
N PRO A 124 7.18 -17.67 -10.61
CA PRO A 124 5.96 -16.98 -11.04
C PRO A 124 4.86 -16.94 -9.97
N GLU A 125 4.73 -17.99 -9.15
CA GLU A 125 3.70 -18.06 -8.10
C GLU A 125 3.99 -17.10 -6.95
N GLN A 126 5.24 -17.02 -6.49
CA GLN A 126 5.66 -16.11 -5.44
C GLN A 126 5.55 -14.65 -5.90
N VAL A 127 5.91 -14.36 -7.15
CA VAL A 127 5.72 -13.03 -7.76
C VAL A 127 4.25 -12.64 -7.78
N LYS A 128 3.36 -13.56 -8.17
CA LYS A 128 1.92 -13.34 -8.16
C LYS A 128 1.40 -13.05 -6.74
N GLN A 129 1.90 -13.77 -5.73
CA GLN A 129 1.53 -13.54 -4.33
C GLN A 129 1.97 -12.17 -3.82
N VAL A 130 3.22 -11.75 -4.10
CA VAL A 130 3.72 -10.43 -3.70
C VAL A 130 2.92 -9.30 -4.34
N ARG A 131 2.70 -9.39 -5.66
CA ARG A 131 1.90 -8.39 -6.37
C ARG A 131 0.46 -8.33 -5.84
N ALA A 132 -0.13 -9.46 -5.45
CA ALA A 132 -1.45 -9.48 -4.81
C ALA A 132 -1.42 -8.76 -3.45
N GLN A 133 -0.41 -9.01 -2.61
CA GLN A 133 -0.26 -8.35 -1.30
C GLN A 133 -0.01 -6.84 -1.43
N GLU A 134 0.72 -6.41 -2.45
CA GLU A 134 0.94 -4.98 -2.71
C GLU A 134 -0.34 -4.28 -3.14
N ARG A 135 -1.10 -4.88 -4.07
CA ARG A 135 -2.43 -4.39 -4.46
C ARG A 135 -3.33 -4.32 -3.25
N GLU A 136 -3.26 -5.31 -2.36
CA GLU A 136 -4.02 -5.31 -1.12
C GLU A 136 -3.65 -4.15 -0.19
N GLY A 137 -2.36 -3.94 0.03
CA GLY A 137 -1.84 -2.84 0.84
C GLY A 137 -2.23 -1.48 0.26
N SER A 138 -2.11 -1.33 -1.06
CA SER A 138 -2.52 -0.12 -1.80
C SER A 138 -4.02 0.16 -1.64
N ALA A 139 -4.89 -0.84 -1.86
CA ALA A 139 -6.33 -0.70 -1.71
C ALA A 139 -6.72 -0.28 -0.28
N LYS A 140 -6.10 -0.88 0.75
CA LYS A 140 -6.32 -0.53 2.16
C LYS A 140 -5.83 0.88 2.49
N GLY A 141 -4.67 1.27 1.98
CA GLY A 141 -4.14 2.63 2.12
C GLY A 141 -5.06 3.68 1.49
N SER A 142 -5.51 3.42 0.27
CA SER A 142 -6.48 4.25 -0.46
C SER A 142 -7.81 4.38 0.29
N LEU A 143 -8.34 3.28 0.84
CA LEU A 143 -9.55 3.31 1.67
C LEU A 143 -9.36 4.18 2.91
N GLY A 144 -8.20 4.07 3.58
CA GLY A 144 -7.84 4.92 4.72
C GLY A 144 -7.76 6.41 4.36
N ALA A 145 -7.21 6.75 3.19
CA ALA A 145 -7.15 8.12 2.69
C ALA A 145 -8.55 8.69 2.43
N ILE A 146 -9.44 7.93 1.77
CA ILE A 146 -10.83 8.34 1.52
C ILE A 146 -11.58 8.56 2.84
N ARG A 147 -11.45 7.64 3.80
CA ARG A 147 -12.11 7.77 5.12
C ARG A 147 -11.61 8.98 5.88
N SER A 148 -10.31 9.26 5.83
CA SER A 148 -9.73 10.47 6.43
C SER A 148 -10.30 11.73 5.80
N ALA A 149 -10.40 11.77 4.47
CA ALA A 149 -11.00 12.88 3.75
C ALA A 149 -12.49 13.08 4.10
N LEU A 150 -13.26 11.99 4.24
CA LEU A 150 -14.64 12.02 4.70
C LEU A 150 -14.77 12.57 6.12
N SER A 151 -13.89 12.16 7.05
CA SER A 151 -13.90 12.70 8.42
C SER A 151 -13.61 14.20 8.46
N ILE A 152 -12.67 14.68 7.63
CA ILE A 152 -12.37 16.12 7.53
C ILE A 152 -13.58 16.86 6.92
N TYR A 153 -14.16 16.34 5.82
CA TYR A 153 -15.36 16.90 5.21
C TYR A 153 -16.49 17.02 6.24
N TYR A 154 -16.76 15.95 6.99
CA TYR A 154 -17.80 15.91 8.01
C TYR A 154 -17.60 16.98 9.09
N GLY A 155 -16.35 17.16 9.55
CA GLY A 155 -15.99 18.23 10.51
C GLY A 155 -16.18 19.64 9.94
N ASP A 156 -15.72 19.88 8.72
CA ASP A 156 -15.85 21.16 8.00
C ASP A 156 -17.30 21.52 7.67
N ARG A 157 -18.19 20.52 7.61
CA ARG A 157 -19.60 20.64 7.23
C ARG A 157 -20.55 20.41 8.40
N GLU A 158 -20.06 20.60 9.63
CA GLU A 158 -20.88 20.60 10.85
C GLU A 158 -21.71 19.31 11.02
N GLY A 159 -21.11 18.18 10.66
CA GLY A 159 -21.73 16.87 10.80
C GLY A 159 -22.57 16.41 9.61
N ILE A 160 -22.38 17.01 8.43
CA ILE A 160 -23.02 16.60 7.18
C ILE A 160 -22.02 15.82 6.33
N TYR A 161 -22.41 14.62 5.90
CA TYR A 161 -21.64 13.81 4.94
C TYR A 161 -21.93 14.24 3.50
N PRO A 162 -21.00 14.03 2.54
CA PRO A 162 -21.20 14.43 1.15
C PRO A 162 -22.33 13.62 0.49
N SER A 163 -23.08 14.26 -0.39
CA SER A 163 -24.10 13.60 -1.22
C SER A 163 -23.48 12.87 -2.41
N ASP A 164 -22.40 13.41 -2.96
CA ASP A 164 -21.58 12.80 -4.02
C ASP A 164 -20.07 12.95 -3.71
N PRO A 165 -19.44 11.93 -3.12
CA PRO A 165 -18.00 11.95 -2.82
C PRO A 165 -17.09 12.21 -4.02
N ASN A 166 -17.52 11.88 -5.26
CA ASN A 166 -16.69 12.12 -6.45
C ASN A 166 -16.43 13.62 -6.65
N GLN A 167 -17.46 14.43 -6.41
CA GLN A 167 -17.42 15.89 -6.65
C GLN A 167 -17.01 16.66 -5.40
N GLU A 168 -17.37 16.16 -4.22
CA GLU A 168 -17.28 16.93 -2.98
C GLU A 168 -15.99 16.68 -2.19
N LEU A 169 -15.33 15.53 -2.40
CA LEU A 169 -14.04 15.26 -1.75
C LEU A 169 -12.85 15.85 -2.52
N THR A 170 -13.02 16.13 -3.82
CA THR A 170 -11.94 16.65 -4.68
C THR A 170 -12.22 18.08 -5.13
N PRO A 171 -11.18 18.91 -5.34
CA PRO A 171 -9.77 18.68 -5.04
C PRO A 171 -9.40 19.03 -3.57
N LYS A 172 -10.34 19.54 -2.77
CA LYS A 172 -10.03 20.14 -1.45
C LYS A 172 -9.51 19.13 -0.42
N TYR A 173 -10.15 17.97 -0.31
CA TYR A 173 -9.84 16.96 0.72
C TYR A 173 -8.98 15.82 0.17
N LEU A 174 -9.08 15.57 -1.13
CA LEU A 174 -8.25 14.65 -1.92
C LEU A 174 -7.84 15.34 -3.21
N SER A 175 -6.60 15.16 -3.66
CA SER A 175 -6.16 15.66 -4.98
C SER A 175 -6.92 15.01 -6.12
N SER A 176 -7.26 13.73 -5.97
CA SER A 176 -8.08 12.93 -6.87
C SER A 176 -8.62 11.72 -6.08
N ILE A 177 -9.68 11.09 -6.58
CA ILE A 177 -10.16 9.84 -5.97
C ILE A 177 -9.11 8.74 -6.23
N PRO A 178 -8.60 8.07 -5.17
CA PRO A 178 -7.65 6.99 -5.34
C PRO A 178 -8.20 5.88 -6.23
N GLU A 179 -7.34 5.31 -7.05
CA GLU A 179 -7.67 4.14 -7.85
C GLU A 179 -7.59 2.89 -6.97
N ILE A 180 -8.57 1.99 -7.14
CA ILE A 180 -8.55 0.66 -6.56
C ILE A 180 -8.34 -0.35 -7.67
N GLU A 181 -7.38 -1.25 -7.48
CA GLU A 181 -7.10 -2.37 -8.36
C GLU A 181 -7.11 -3.66 -7.51
N LEU A 182 -8.02 -4.57 -7.84
CA LEU A 182 -8.18 -5.86 -7.18
C LEU A 182 -7.97 -6.98 -8.21
N ALA A 183 -7.52 -8.15 -7.78
CA ALA A 183 -7.16 -9.25 -8.68
C ALA A 183 -8.28 -9.69 -9.66
N HIS A 184 -9.55 -9.47 -9.30
CA HIS A 184 -10.73 -9.91 -10.07
C HIS A 184 -11.48 -8.77 -10.75
N HIS A 185 -10.98 -7.53 -10.68
CA HIS A 185 -11.69 -6.36 -11.17
C HIS A 185 -10.76 -5.42 -11.93
N GLN A 186 -11.33 -4.69 -12.89
CA GLN A 186 -10.61 -3.59 -13.54
C GLN A 186 -10.37 -2.46 -12.55
N ALA A 187 -9.26 -1.75 -12.74
CA ALA A 187 -8.95 -0.59 -11.94
C ALA A 187 -10.06 0.48 -12.05
N SER A 188 -10.45 1.05 -10.92
CA SER A 188 -11.55 2.02 -10.85
C SER A 188 -11.26 3.13 -9.87
N ARG A 189 -11.75 4.34 -10.17
CA ARG A 189 -11.76 5.51 -9.29
C ARG A 189 -13.19 5.91 -8.87
N LYS A 190 -14.19 5.11 -9.24
CA LYS A 190 -15.60 5.51 -9.14
C LYS A 190 -16.19 5.11 -7.79
N PHE A 191 -17.06 5.97 -7.26
CA PHE A 191 -18.01 5.56 -6.22
C PHE A 191 -19.29 5.01 -6.83
N ARG A 192 -19.74 3.85 -6.35
CA ARG A 192 -21.13 3.42 -6.43
C ARG A 192 -21.87 3.94 -5.21
N LEU A 193 -22.97 4.66 -5.45
CA LEU A 193 -23.76 5.28 -4.39
C LEU A 193 -24.97 4.40 -4.05
N VAL A 194 -25.13 4.06 -2.77
CA VAL A 194 -26.35 3.44 -2.24
C VAL A 194 -27.20 4.54 -1.64
N LYS A 195 -28.15 5.04 -2.42
CA LYS A 195 -29.04 6.16 -2.02
C LYS A 195 -30.21 5.72 -1.15
N GLU A 196 -30.54 4.44 -1.18
CA GLU A 196 -31.63 3.86 -0.42
C GLU A 196 -31.20 2.49 0.12
N MET A 197 -31.21 2.32 1.43
CA MET A 197 -31.05 1.03 2.09
C MET A 197 -32.35 0.58 2.73
N LYS A 198 -32.67 -0.70 2.56
CA LYS A 198 -33.81 -1.30 3.26
C LYS A 198 -33.56 -1.25 4.77
N ALA A 199 -34.61 -0.99 5.55
CA ALA A 199 -34.49 -0.99 7.01
C ALA A 199 -33.99 -2.35 7.50
N GLY A 200 -32.91 -2.36 8.31
CA GLY A 200 -32.28 -3.58 8.79
C GLY A 200 -31.43 -4.32 7.76
N ALA A 201 -31.16 -3.73 6.58
CA ALA A 201 -30.24 -4.31 5.61
C ALA A 201 -28.80 -4.30 6.15
N GLU A 202 -28.14 -5.44 6.00
CA GLU A 202 -26.71 -5.58 6.23
C GLU A 202 -25.91 -5.07 5.02
N LEU A 203 -24.68 -4.62 5.27
CA LEU A 203 -23.79 -4.12 4.22
C LEU A 203 -23.57 -5.15 3.10
N SER A 204 -23.46 -6.43 3.44
CA SER A 204 -23.28 -7.52 2.47
C SER A 204 -24.40 -7.60 1.43
N SER A 205 -25.62 -7.19 1.78
CA SER A 205 -26.79 -7.23 0.87
C SER A 205 -26.73 -6.23 -0.27
N VAL A 206 -25.87 -5.22 -0.17
CA VAL A 206 -25.70 -4.18 -1.19
C VAL A 206 -24.40 -4.29 -1.96
N ILE A 207 -23.54 -5.29 -1.66
CA ILE A 207 -22.30 -5.57 -2.40
C ILE A 207 -22.64 -6.17 -3.77
N GLN A 208 -21.96 -5.70 -4.81
CA GLN A 208 -22.20 -6.09 -6.20
C GLN A 208 -20.95 -6.64 -6.89
N ASP A 209 -19.83 -6.77 -6.18
CA ASP A 209 -18.56 -7.22 -6.76
C ASP A 209 -18.14 -6.35 -7.96
N GLY A 210 -18.33 -5.04 -7.85
CA GLY A 210 -17.92 -4.09 -8.89
C GLY A 210 -16.43 -3.74 -8.87
N GLY A 211 -15.71 -4.04 -7.79
CA GLY A 211 -14.31 -3.65 -7.62
C GLY A 211 -14.12 -2.13 -7.59
N SER A 212 -15.10 -1.42 -7.03
CA SER A 212 -15.13 0.04 -6.93
C SER A 212 -15.31 0.49 -5.47
N TRP A 213 -15.36 1.79 -5.22
CA TRP A 213 -15.69 2.30 -3.90
C TRP A 213 -17.20 2.25 -3.70
N LEU A 214 -17.68 1.68 -2.59
CA LEU A 214 -19.08 1.74 -2.22
C LEU A 214 -19.28 2.82 -1.18
N TYR A 215 -20.22 3.73 -1.41
CA TYR A 215 -20.58 4.76 -0.45
C TYR A 215 -22.08 4.71 -0.13
N ILE A 216 -22.40 4.72 1.16
CA ILE A 216 -23.78 4.76 1.64
C ILE A 216 -24.23 6.22 1.73
N ALA A 217 -25.01 6.65 0.74
CA ALA A 217 -25.53 8.00 0.59
C ALA A 217 -26.97 8.16 1.12
N ASP A 218 -27.52 7.12 1.75
CA ASP A 218 -28.87 7.16 2.36
C ASP A 218 -28.83 7.82 3.75
N PRO A 219 -29.34 9.05 3.93
CA PRO A 219 -29.32 9.74 5.23
C PRO A 219 -30.19 9.07 6.30
N LYS A 220 -31.09 8.15 5.93
CA LYS A 220 -31.92 7.39 6.88
C LYS A 220 -31.21 6.14 7.39
N SER A 221 -30.14 5.72 6.72
CA SER A 221 -29.38 4.53 7.10
C SER A 221 -28.46 4.82 8.28
N LYS A 222 -28.34 3.86 9.21
CA LYS A 222 -27.31 3.89 10.26
C LYS A 222 -25.88 3.83 9.70
N LEU A 223 -25.75 3.40 8.45
CA LEU A 223 -24.48 3.31 7.73
C LEU A 223 -24.22 4.56 6.86
N PHE A 224 -25.04 5.62 6.97
CA PHE A 224 -24.82 6.86 6.22
C PHE A 224 -23.41 7.41 6.38
N GLY A 225 -22.77 7.76 5.27
CA GLY A 225 -21.38 8.24 5.25
C GLY A 225 -20.33 7.12 5.25
N MET A 226 -20.73 5.85 5.38
CA MET A 226 -19.81 4.72 5.32
C MET A 226 -19.26 4.53 3.91
N VAL A 227 -17.94 4.31 3.84
CA VAL A 227 -17.25 3.89 2.63
C VAL A 227 -16.56 2.55 2.85
N VAL A 228 -16.72 1.65 1.88
CA VAL A 228 -16.09 0.32 1.84
C VAL A 228 -15.70 -0.02 0.40
N ILE A 229 -15.05 -1.17 0.23
CA ILE A 229 -14.71 -1.72 -1.08
C ILE A 229 -15.87 -2.60 -1.56
N ASP A 230 -16.36 -2.35 -2.78
CA ASP A 230 -17.46 -3.11 -3.39
C ASP A 230 -17.00 -4.46 -3.93
N CYS A 231 -16.63 -5.37 -3.03
CA CYS A 231 -16.11 -6.70 -3.36
C CYS A 231 -16.32 -7.68 -2.20
N SER A 232 -16.87 -8.86 -2.49
CA SER A 232 -17.08 -10.00 -1.60
C SER A 232 -15.91 -10.99 -1.62
N HIS A 233 -14.99 -10.86 -2.58
CA HIS A 233 -13.76 -11.67 -2.59
C HIS A 233 -12.93 -11.42 -1.34
N ARG A 234 -12.12 -12.43 -1.00
CA ARG A 234 -11.25 -12.42 0.18
C ARG A 234 -9.86 -11.89 -0.16
N ASP A 235 -9.27 -11.18 0.77
CA ASP A 235 -7.86 -10.85 0.75
C ASP A 235 -6.98 -12.07 1.09
N SER A 236 -5.66 -11.90 1.06
CA SER A 236 -4.67 -12.92 1.40
C SER A 236 -4.80 -13.49 2.81
N ARG A 237 -5.56 -12.83 3.70
CA ARG A 237 -5.84 -13.26 5.07
C ARG A 237 -7.23 -13.86 5.24
N GLY A 238 -7.98 -14.04 4.15
CA GLY A 238 -9.31 -14.63 4.16
C GLY A 238 -10.44 -13.67 4.54
N LYS A 239 -10.17 -12.37 4.69
CA LYS A 239 -11.19 -11.37 5.04
C LYS A 239 -11.80 -10.77 3.77
N GLU A 240 -13.13 -10.67 3.73
CA GLU A 240 -13.84 -10.10 2.59
C GLU A 240 -13.60 -8.59 2.49
N TRP A 241 -13.44 -8.09 1.27
CA TRP A 241 -13.04 -6.72 1.02
C TRP A 241 -13.98 -5.66 1.60
N TYR A 242 -15.29 -5.88 1.52
CA TYR A 242 -16.28 -4.96 2.07
C TYR A 242 -16.27 -4.85 3.61
N GLN A 243 -15.56 -5.75 4.30
CA GLN A 243 -15.45 -5.72 5.76
C GLN A 243 -14.29 -4.85 6.27
N TYR A 244 -13.46 -4.32 5.38
CA TYR A 244 -12.43 -3.33 5.73
C TYR A 244 -13.06 -1.97 5.92
#